data_AF-A0A1I4FQ06-F1
#
_entry.id   AF-A0A1I4FQ06-F1
#
_cell.length_a   1.000
_cell.length_b   1.000
_cell.length_c   1.000
_cell.angle_alpha   90.00
_cell.angle_beta   90.00
_cell.angle_gamma   90.00
#
_symmetry.space_group_name_H-M   'P 1'
#
loop_
_entity.id
_entity.type
_entity.pdbx_description
1 polymer ?
#
loop_
_entity_poly.entity_id
_entity_poly.type
_entity_poly.pdbx_seq_one_letter_code
_entity_poly.pdbx_strand_id
1 'polypeptide(L)'
;MTEFFSKFKIISKSEKKINSPVTAPNKNKKNTDSSTKKWISGSLLILMLLLFSSILSFHLKQTRQNATRLEIAARMQTHNQRLPTALQLAFSGHKAAYIQIQDSHNRINQYITLLSQGGYLRQNYVAPITHENLVVFLEEIIKNWQSVEVKIQLFLSNQQKLISLGEAVSEVNSTSRELHQKIEQLIDRFTQIGNLPDELGTATAMRTLIQNVTRSVNVSLSSKLPVSEIKKQLAHDRKQFSAILQAFNQEHNLLNLSYASSTTV
;
A
#
# COMPACT_ATOMS: atom_id res chain seq x y z
N MET A 1 -13.49 -3.67 10.62
CA MET A 1 -13.26 -3.08 11.96
C MET A 1 -13.98 -1.73 12.01
N THR A 2 -15.28 -1.76 12.29
CA THR A 2 -16.21 -0.64 12.06
C THR A 2 -17.00 -0.26 13.32
N GLU A 3 -16.43 -0.49 14.50
CA GLU A 3 -17.06 -0.12 15.78
C GLU A 3 -16.05 0.48 16.75
N PHE A 4 -15.59 1.71 16.52
CA PHE A 4 -14.65 2.35 17.46
C PHE A 4 -14.93 3.84 17.77
N PHE A 5 -15.99 4.43 17.22
CA PHE A 5 -16.21 5.90 17.30
C PHE A 5 -17.41 6.38 18.12
N SER A 6 -18.02 5.56 18.99
CA SER A 6 -19.23 5.97 19.74
C SER A 6 -19.00 6.57 21.14
N LYS A 7 -17.76 6.73 21.63
CA LYS A 7 -17.52 7.07 23.06
C LYS A 7 -16.92 8.45 23.39
N PHE A 8 -16.88 9.41 22.45
CA PHE A 8 -16.29 10.74 22.72
C PHE A 8 -17.28 11.89 22.90
N LYS A 9 -18.42 11.64 23.55
CA LYS A 9 -19.30 12.74 23.98
C LYS A 9 -19.61 12.61 25.46
N ILE A 10 -19.36 13.72 26.17
CA ILE A 10 -19.86 14.15 27.48
C ILE A 10 -18.68 14.55 28.39
N ILE A 11 -18.49 15.87 28.55
CA ILE A 11 -18.44 16.65 29.80
C ILE A 11 -18.09 18.09 29.40
N SER A 12 -19.09 18.95 29.24
CA SER A 12 -18.93 20.41 29.36
C SER A 12 -20.20 21.00 29.97
N LYS A 13 -20.20 21.21 31.30
CA LYS A 13 -21.06 22.23 31.91
C LYS A 13 -20.61 22.51 33.34
N SER A 14 -20.06 23.71 33.57
CA SER A 14 -20.04 24.33 34.89
C SER A 14 -20.31 25.82 34.72
N GLU A 15 -21.59 26.19 34.69
CA GLU A 15 -22.03 27.54 35.03
C GLU A 15 -22.18 27.60 36.55
N LYS A 16 -21.43 28.48 37.21
CA LYS A 16 -21.73 28.87 38.59
C LYS A 16 -22.09 30.35 38.62
N LYS A 17 -23.38 30.59 38.84
CA LYS A 17 -24.04 31.88 39.06
C LYS A 17 -23.32 32.69 40.14
N ILE A 18 -23.06 33.95 39.80
CA ILE A 18 -22.87 35.08 40.71
C ILE A 18 -24.15 35.24 41.54
N ASN A 19 -24.02 35.65 42.81
CA ASN A 19 -24.83 36.66 43.51
C ASN A 19 -24.54 36.62 45.03
N SER A 20 -24.11 37.76 45.59
CA SER A 20 -24.17 38.08 47.02
C SER A 20 -24.98 39.36 47.20
N PRO A 21 -25.67 39.53 48.34
CA PRO A 21 -25.93 40.88 48.86
C PRO A 21 -25.48 41.07 50.34
N VAL A 22 -24.64 42.09 50.56
CA VAL A 22 -24.87 43.32 51.38
C VAL A 22 -25.05 43.21 52.94
N THR A 23 -24.02 43.73 53.65
CA THR A 23 -24.01 44.69 54.84
C THR A 23 -24.39 44.15 56.25
N ALA A 24 -23.79 44.45 57.43
CA ALA A 24 -22.61 45.18 58.01
C ALA A 24 -22.57 44.85 59.55
N PRO A 25 -21.88 45.58 60.48
CA PRO A 25 -20.51 46.11 60.57
C PRO A 25 -19.74 45.58 61.83
N ASN A 26 -18.40 45.66 61.90
CA ASN A 26 -17.73 45.95 63.18
C ASN A 26 -16.32 46.56 63.04
N LYS A 27 -16.03 47.44 63.99
CA LYS A 27 -14.98 48.45 64.14
C LYS A 27 -13.56 47.86 64.29
N ASN A 28 -12.55 48.60 63.82
CA ASN A 28 -11.64 49.44 64.64
C ASN A 28 -10.16 49.40 64.18
N LYS A 29 -9.64 50.59 63.82
CA LYS A 29 -8.29 51.15 64.07
C LYS A 29 -7.02 50.28 63.89
N LYS A 30 -6.15 50.67 62.95
CA LYS A 30 -4.92 51.48 63.19
C LYS A 30 -4.04 51.57 61.92
N ASN A 31 -3.57 52.79 61.64
CA ASN A 31 -2.50 53.07 60.69
C ASN A 31 -1.20 52.35 61.09
N THR A 32 -0.50 51.74 60.14
CA THR A 32 0.97 51.69 60.14
C THR A 32 1.48 51.78 58.71
N ASP A 33 2.20 52.87 58.46
CA ASP A 33 3.11 53.05 57.35
C ASP A 33 4.25 52.01 57.46
N SER A 34 4.59 51.32 56.36
CA SER A 34 5.85 50.58 56.24
C SER A 34 6.31 50.53 54.79
N SER A 35 7.00 51.59 54.41
CA SER A 35 7.66 51.82 53.12
C SER A 35 8.94 50.99 52.92
N THR A 36 8.90 49.66 53.03
CA THR A 36 10.11 48.80 52.82
C THR A 36 9.85 47.46 52.11
N LYS A 37 8.80 47.34 51.28
CA LYS A 37 8.48 46.06 50.59
C LYS A 37 8.15 46.12 49.09
N LYS A 38 8.55 47.18 48.37
CA LYS A 38 8.26 47.27 46.92
C LYS A 38 9.25 46.52 46.00
N TRP A 39 10.47 46.21 46.46
CA TRP A 39 11.45 45.46 45.65
C TRP A 39 11.23 43.94 45.67
N ILE A 40 10.72 43.40 46.79
CA ILE A 40 10.43 41.96 46.94
C ILE A 40 9.20 41.54 46.11
N SER A 41 8.21 42.42 45.97
CA SER A 41 7.02 42.17 45.13
C SER A 41 7.34 42.16 43.63
N GLY A 42 8.28 42.98 43.18
CA GLY A 42 8.72 43.00 41.77
C GLY A 42 9.43 41.71 41.38
N SER A 43 10.35 41.24 42.24
CA SER A 43 11.09 39.98 42.00
C SER A 43 10.18 38.75 42.01
N LEU A 44 9.17 38.72 42.88
CA LEU A 44 8.21 37.61 42.96
C LEU A 44 7.30 37.54 41.72
N LEU A 45 6.88 38.69 41.19
CA LEU A 45 6.11 38.79 39.95
C LEU A 45 6.91 38.31 38.72
N ILE A 46 8.20 38.65 38.63
CA ILE A 46 9.08 38.22 37.54
C ILE A 46 9.32 36.70 37.60
N LEU A 47 9.50 36.14 38.79
CA LEU A 47 9.63 34.69 38.99
C LEU A 47 8.36 33.93 38.61
N MET A 48 7.18 34.47 38.96
CA MET A 48 5.88 33.92 38.54
C MET A 48 5.70 33.96 37.02
N LEU A 49 6.12 35.06 36.36
CA LEU A 49 6.05 35.18 34.90
C LEU A 49 6.98 34.17 34.20
N LEU A 50 8.18 33.93 34.74
CA LEU A 50 9.13 32.93 34.25
C LEU A 50 8.59 31.50 34.43
N LEU A 51 8.00 31.20 35.59
CA LEU A 51 7.36 29.90 35.83
C LEU A 51 6.17 29.67 34.91
N PHE A 52 5.32 30.70 34.71
CA PHE A 52 4.20 30.63 33.78
C PHE A 52 4.67 30.48 32.33
N SER A 53 5.72 31.20 31.92
CA SER A 53 6.36 31.03 30.60
C SER A 53 6.97 29.63 30.43
N SER A 54 7.55 29.08 31.48
CA SER A 54 8.11 27.72 31.51
C SER A 54 7.01 26.65 31.41
N ILE A 55 5.94 26.76 32.19
CA ILE A 55 4.74 25.90 32.12
C ILE A 55 4.08 25.99 30.74
N LEU A 56 3.89 27.20 30.19
CA LEU A 56 3.30 27.39 28.88
C LEU A 56 4.20 26.83 27.77
N SER A 57 5.51 27.00 27.89
CA SER A 57 6.49 26.36 27.01
C SER A 57 6.46 24.84 27.13
N PHE A 58 6.22 24.29 28.32
CA PHE A 58 6.09 22.85 28.55
C PHE A 58 4.79 22.30 27.94
N HIS A 59 3.66 22.99 28.11
CA HIS A 59 2.39 22.61 27.46
C HIS A 59 2.46 22.77 25.93
N LEU A 60 3.06 23.85 25.42
CA LEU A 60 3.30 24.03 23.99
C LEU A 60 4.24 22.94 23.45
N LYS A 61 5.28 22.54 24.20
CA LYS A 61 6.17 21.42 23.83
C LYS A 61 5.44 20.07 23.87
N GLN A 62 4.59 19.80 24.87
CA GLN A 62 3.80 18.57 24.98
C GLN A 62 2.77 18.46 23.85
N THR A 63 2.03 19.54 23.56
CA THR A 63 1.08 19.61 22.44
C THR A 63 1.79 19.49 21.09
N ARG A 64 2.95 20.13 20.92
CA ARG A 64 3.78 20.01 19.69
C ARG A 64 4.37 18.62 19.52
N GLN A 65 4.82 17.97 20.59
CA GLN A 65 5.32 16.59 20.55
C GLN A 65 4.20 15.61 20.22
N ASN A 66 3.02 15.76 20.82
CA ASN A 66 1.86 14.94 20.51
C ASN A 66 1.39 15.14 19.06
N ALA A 67 1.38 16.38 18.57
CA ALA A 67 1.08 16.68 17.17
C ALA A 67 2.12 16.08 16.19
N THR A 68 3.42 16.19 16.51
CA THR A 68 4.48 15.62 15.66
C THR A 68 4.48 14.09 15.68
N ARG A 69 4.18 13.46 16.82
CA ARG A 69 4.01 12.00 16.92
C ARG A 69 2.79 11.52 16.14
N LEU A 70 1.67 12.26 16.19
CA LEU A 70 0.50 11.96 15.37
C LEU A 70 0.81 12.11 13.87
N GLU A 71 1.56 13.14 13.49
CA GLU A 71 2.03 13.32 12.11
C GLU A 71 2.89 12.13 11.65
N ILE A 72 3.84 11.68 12.48
CA ILE A 72 4.66 10.49 12.19
C ILE A 72 3.78 9.26 12.00
N ALA A 73 2.84 9.00 12.92
CA ALA A 73 1.95 7.86 12.82
C ALA A 73 1.09 7.90 11.54
N ALA A 74 0.53 9.06 11.21
CA ALA A 74 -0.28 9.25 9.99
C ALA A 74 0.54 9.04 8.71
N ARG A 75 1.77 9.57 8.67
CA ARG A 75 2.70 9.36 7.55
C ARG A 75 3.13 7.90 7.43
N MET A 76 3.47 7.26 8.55
CA MET A 76 3.82 5.84 8.58
C MET A 76 2.68 4.96 8.05
N GLN A 77 1.44 5.24 8.48
CA GLN A 77 0.24 4.57 7.97
C GLN A 77 0.09 4.75 6.45
N THR A 78 0.29 5.97 5.94
CA THR A 78 0.22 6.24 4.50
C THR A 78 1.23 5.39 3.72
N HIS A 79 2.47 5.29 4.21
CA HIS A 79 3.49 4.46 3.55
C HIS A 79 3.19 2.97 3.63
N ASN A 80 2.63 2.51 4.75
CA ASN A 80 2.19 1.13 4.93
C ASN A 80 1.02 0.79 3.98
N GLN A 81 0.07 1.71 3.79
CA GLN A 81 -1.05 1.53 2.87
C GLN A 81 -0.63 1.58 1.40
N ARG A 82 0.40 2.36 1.06
CA ARG A 82 0.95 2.42 -0.31
C ARG A 82 1.68 1.14 -0.71
N LEU A 83 2.29 0.46 0.27
CA LEU A 83 3.18 -0.67 0.03
C LEU A 83 2.51 -1.85 -0.71
N PRO A 84 1.29 -2.33 -0.35
CA PRO A 84 0.60 -3.38 -1.09
C PRO A 84 0.38 -3.05 -2.58
N THR A 85 -0.04 -1.82 -2.88
CA THR A 85 -0.28 -1.38 -4.26
C THR A 85 1.03 -1.31 -5.04
N ALA A 86 2.10 -0.77 -4.44
CA ALA A 86 3.41 -0.72 -5.08
C ALA A 86 3.97 -2.14 -5.32
N LEU A 87 3.80 -3.07 -4.37
CA LEU A 87 4.17 -4.47 -4.54
C LEU A 87 3.41 -5.11 -5.70
N GLN A 88 2.09 -4.91 -5.80
CA GLN A 88 1.29 -5.43 -6.91
C GLN A 88 1.80 -4.93 -8.27
N LEU A 89 2.06 -3.63 -8.40
CA LEU A 89 2.59 -3.05 -9.64
C LEU A 89 3.98 -3.60 -9.98
N ALA A 90 4.84 -3.77 -8.96
CA ALA A 90 6.17 -4.33 -9.13
C ALA A 90 6.12 -5.81 -9.56
N PHE A 91 5.19 -6.61 -9.02
CA PHE A 91 4.94 -7.98 -9.51
C PHE A 91 4.50 -8.02 -10.97
N SER A 92 3.82 -6.98 -11.47
CA SER A 92 3.49 -6.83 -12.89
C SER A 92 4.63 -6.26 -13.75
N GLY A 93 5.84 -6.11 -13.21
CA GLY A 93 7.02 -5.64 -13.94
C GLY A 93 7.20 -4.12 -14.02
N HIS A 94 6.40 -3.32 -13.29
CA HIS A 94 6.52 -1.86 -13.33
C HIS A 94 7.78 -1.38 -12.59
N LYS A 95 8.81 -0.98 -13.34
CA LYS A 95 10.11 -0.53 -12.79
C LYS A 95 9.99 0.60 -11.76
N ALA A 96 9.10 1.57 -12.00
CA ALA A 96 8.88 2.70 -11.10
C ALA A 96 8.32 2.30 -9.71
N ALA A 97 7.65 1.15 -9.61
CA ALA A 97 7.07 0.69 -8.35
C ALA A 97 8.13 0.24 -7.34
N TYR A 98 9.30 -0.24 -7.79
CA TYR A 98 10.43 -0.59 -6.92
C TYR A 98 10.96 0.62 -6.15
N ILE A 99 10.98 1.79 -6.79
CA ILE A 99 11.37 3.06 -6.14
C ILE A 99 10.36 3.40 -5.03
N GLN A 100 9.07 3.19 -5.27
CA GLN A 100 8.02 3.46 -4.27
C GLN A 100 8.09 2.51 -3.07
N ILE A 101 8.43 1.23 -3.31
CA ILE A 101 8.66 0.23 -2.26
C ILE A 101 9.86 0.65 -1.41
N GLN A 102 10.98 0.99 -2.04
CA GLN A 102 12.20 1.44 -1.35
C GLN A 102 11.96 2.70 -0.53
N ASP A 103 11.27 3.70 -1.10
CA ASP A 103 10.92 4.93 -0.38
C ASP A 103 10.00 4.66 0.82
N SER A 104 8.97 3.80 0.67
CA SER A 104 8.11 3.40 1.79
C SER A 104 8.89 2.65 2.88
N HIS A 105 9.74 1.70 2.50
CA HIS A 105 10.60 0.96 3.43
C HIS A 105 11.50 1.91 4.24
N ASN A 106 12.24 2.79 3.56
CA ASN A 106 13.16 3.73 4.21
C ASN A 106 12.44 4.69 5.14
N ARG A 107 11.26 5.19 4.75
CA ARG A 107 10.49 6.12 5.58
C ARG A 107 9.88 5.44 6.79
N ILE A 108 9.38 4.21 6.65
CA ILE A 108 8.87 3.45 7.79
C ILE A 108 9.99 3.18 8.80
N ASN A 109 11.18 2.75 8.33
CA ASN A 109 12.36 2.59 9.17
C ASN A 109 12.72 3.90 9.89
N GLN A 110 12.75 5.02 9.16
CA GLN A 110 12.99 6.34 9.74
C GLN A 110 11.96 6.69 10.84
N TYR A 111 10.68 6.45 10.60
CA TYR A 111 9.62 6.72 11.59
C TYR A 111 9.75 5.83 12.83
N ILE A 112 10.07 4.55 12.66
CA ILE A 112 10.35 3.63 13.77
C ILE A 112 11.53 4.14 14.61
N THR A 113 12.63 4.57 13.97
CA THR A 113 13.78 5.15 14.66
C THR A 113 13.41 6.43 15.41
N LEU A 114 12.66 7.34 14.78
CA LEU A 114 12.21 8.58 15.41
C LEU A 114 11.30 8.33 16.63
N LEU A 115 10.43 7.32 16.59
CA LEU A 115 9.55 6.99 17.71
C LEU A 115 10.28 6.24 18.85
N SER A 116 11.26 5.39 18.53
CA SER A 116 11.98 4.57 19.51
C SER A 116 13.18 5.29 20.14
N GLN A 117 13.99 5.97 19.34
CA GLN A 117 15.25 6.59 19.76
C GLN A 117 15.14 8.12 19.87
N GLY A 118 14.09 8.71 19.30
CA GLY A 118 13.97 10.16 19.14
C GLY A 118 14.80 10.70 17.98
N GLY A 119 14.69 11.99 17.71
CA GLY A 119 15.44 12.66 16.65
C GLY A 119 14.70 13.86 16.09
N TYR A 120 15.11 14.32 14.91
CA TYR A 120 14.49 15.48 14.25
C TYR A 120 13.67 15.05 13.04
N LEU A 121 12.40 15.46 13.03
CA LEU A 121 11.58 15.46 11.83
C LEU A 121 11.48 16.91 11.34
N ARG A 122 12.15 17.22 10.22
CA ARG A 122 12.33 18.60 9.71
C ARG A 122 12.99 19.48 10.79
N GLN A 123 12.28 20.49 11.30
CA GLN A 123 12.76 21.40 12.36
C GLN A 123 12.20 21.03 13.74
N ASN A 124 11.39 19.97 13.85
CA ASN A 124 10.75 19.57 15.09
C ASN A 124 11.48 18.39 15.73
N TYR A 125 11.94 18.57 16.97
CA TYR A 125 12.49 17.47 17.76
C TYR A 125 11.36 16.56 18.26
N VAL A 126 11.53 15.27 18.07
CA VAL A 126 10.66 14.19 18.53
C VAL A 126 11.40 13.46 19.64
N ALA A 127 10.89 13.55 20.86
CA ALA A 127 11.42 12.76 21.97
C ALA A 127 11.01 11.28 21.82
N PRO A 128 11.88 10.34 22.22
CA PRO A 128 11.54 8.92 22.21
C PRO A 128 10.27 8.65 23.02
N ILE A 129 9.52 7.62 22.62
CA ILE A 129 8.39 7.14 23.40
C ILE A 129 8.94 6.42 24.64
N THR A 130 8.58 6.92 25.82
CA THR A 130 9.00 6.37 27.11
C THR A 130 7.84 5.95 28.01
N HIS A 131 6.60 6.20 27.60
CA HIS A 131 5.41 5.80 28.37
C HIS A 131 5.19 4.30 28.19
N GLU A 132 5.17 3.53 29.28
CA GLU A 132 5.17 2.07 29.30
C GLU A 132 4.15 1.43 28.31
N ASN A 133 2.88 1.84 28.38
CA ASN A 133 1.84 1.33 27.46
C ASN A 133 2.13 1.60 25.97
N LEU A 134 2.77 2.72 25.66
CA LEU A 134 3.11 3.09 24.29
C LEU A 134 4.42 2.43 23.83
N VAL A 135 5.33 2.11 24.75
CA VAL A 135 6.55 1.36 24.46
C VAL A 135 6.21 -0.06 24.04
N VAL A 136 5.36 -0.76 24.80
CA VAL A 136 4.90 -2.12 24.47
C VAL A 136 4.24 -2.16 23.08
N PHE A 137 3.37 -1.18 22.79
CA PHE A 137 2.72 -1.07 21.49
C PHE A 137 3.71 -0.78 20.35
N LEU A 138 4.71 0.07 20.59
CA LEU A 138 5.77 0.35 19.62
C LEU A 138 6.64 -0.89 19.34
N GLU A 139 6.98 -1.66 20.35
CA GLU A 139 7.72 -2.92 20.21
C GLU A 139 6.96 -3.93 19.36
N GLU A 140 5.65 -4.05 19.54
CA GLU A 140 4.79 -4.89 18.70
C GLU A 140 4.82 -4.45 17.23
N ILE A 141 4.72 -3.14 16.97
CA ILE A 141 4.85 -2.59 15.62
C ILE A 141 6.22 -2.92 15.02
N ILE A 142 7.30 -2.73 15.78
CA ILE A 142 8.67 -3.01 15.32
C ILE A 142 8.81 -4.48 14.95
N LYS A 143 8.36 -5.38 15.82
CA LYS A 143 8.41 -6.83 15.58
C LYS A 143 7.64 -7.23 14.33
N ASN A 144 6.42 -6.71 14.16
CA ASN A 144 5.61 -6.98 12.98
C ASN A 144 6.27 -6.43 11.70
N TRP A 145 6.86 -5.24 11.79
CA TRP A 145 7.56 -4.61 10.68
C TRP A 145 8.81 -5.38 10.26
N GLN A 146 9.64 -5.89 11.18
CA GLN A 146 10.83 -6.67 10.86
C GLN A 146 10.52 -7.90 9.99
N SER A 147 9.42 -8.61 10.28
CA SER A 147 8.96 -9.75 9.47
C SER A 147 8.57 -9.33 8.04
N VAL A 148 7.99 -8.14 7.88
CA VAL A 148 7.64 -7.55 6.59
C VAL A 148 8.89 -7.04 5.86
N GLU A 149 9.80 -6.40 6.58
CA GLU A 149 11.05 -5.83 6.07
C GLU A 149 11.92 -6.90 5.39
N VAL A 150 12.10 -8.06 6.02
CA VAL A 150 12.84 -9.19 5.43
C VAL A 150 12.25 -9.58 4.06
N LYS A 151 10.92 -9.59 3.94
CA LYS A 151 10.24 -9.92 2.67
C LYS A 151 10.42 -8.81 1.63
N ILE A 152 10.36 -7.55 2.05
CA ILE A 152 10.62 -6.40 1.16
C ILE A 152 12.06 -6.43 0.65
N GLN A 153 13.04 -6.70 1.52
CA GLN A 153 14.45 -6.79 1.13
C GLN A 153 14.70 -7.97 0.18
N LEU A 154 14.09 -9.13 0.44
CA LEU A 154 14.13 -10.25 -0.50
C LEU A 154 13.50 -9.89 -1.85
N PHE A 155 12.39 -9.15 -1.84
CA PHE A 155 11.73 -8.70 -3.06
C PHE A 155 12.62 -7.73 -3.86
N LEU A 156 13.21 -6.73 -3.20
CA LEU A 156 14.09 -5.73 -3.80
C LEU A 156 15.40 -6.34 -4.32
N SER A 157 16.01 -7.27 -3.58
CA SER A 157 17.23 -7.98 -4.03
C SER A 157 17.00 -8.83 -5.28
N ASN A 158 15.75 -9.24 -5.55
CA ASN A 158 15.37 -9.97 -6.75
C ASN A 158 14.70 -9.07 -7.81
N GLN A 159 14.82 -7.75 -7.70
CA GLN A 159 14.20 -6.77 -8.61
C GLN A 159 14.42 -7.10 -10.09
N GLN A 160 15.67 -7.36 -10.51
CA GLN A 160 15.97 -7.62 -11.91
C GLN A 160 15.25 -8.86 -12.45
N LYS A 161 15.19 -9.94 -11.67
CA LYS A 161 14.52 -11.19 -12.05
C LYS A 161 13.01 -10.98 -12.19
N LEU A 162 12.42 -10.22 -11.27
CA LEU A 162 10.98 -9.94 -11.26
C LEU A 162 10.57 -8.98 -12.38
N ILE A 163 11.42 -8.01 -12.71
CA ILE A 163 11.25 -7.15 -13.89
C ILE A 163 11.25 -8.01 -15.16
N SER A 164 12.27 -8.86 -15.35
CA SER A 164 12.36 -9.72 -16.54
C SER A 164 11.19 -10.71 -16.63
N LEU A 165 10.68 -11.20 -15.49
CA LEU A 165 9.46 -12.00 -15.46
C LEU A 165 8.24 -11.20 -15.94
N GLY A 166 8.07 -9.96 -15.48
CA GLY A 166 6.99 -9.09 -15.95
C GLY A 166 7.08 -8.76 -17.44
N GLU A 167 8.30 -8.51 -17.94
CA GLU A 167 8.57 -8.31 -19.37
C GLU A 167 8.18 -9.55 -20.20
N ALA A 168 8.57 -10.75 -19.77
CA ALA A 168 8.19 -12.00 -20.42
C ALA A 168 6.67 -12.23 -20.43
N VAL A 169 5.97 -11.88 -19.35
CA VAL A 169 4.49 -11.97 -19.31
C VAL A 169 3.85 -10.94 -20.24
N SER A 170 4.40 -9.72 -20.32
CA SER A 170 3.93 -8.71 -21.26
C SER A 170 4.09 -9.18 -22.71
N GLU A 171 5.21 -9.83 -23.03
CA GLU A 171 5.47 -10.43 -24.33
C GLU A 171 4.44 -11.53 -24.66
N VAL A 172 4.21 -12.49 -23.75
CA VAL A 172 3.18 -13.51 -23.93
C VAL A 172 1.81 -12.88 -24.17
N ASN A 173 1.43 -11.88 -23.37
CA ASN A 173 0.15 -11.18 -23.52
C ASN A 173 0.05 -10.46 -24.88
N SER A 174 1.16 -9.92 -25.42
CA SER A 174 1.18 -9.29 -26.74
C SER A 174 1.02 -10.30 -27.86
N THR A 175 1.81 -11.37 -27.83
CA THR A 175 1.76 -12.45 -28.82
C THR A 175 0.39 -13.12 -28.83
N SER A 176 -0.20 -13.37 -27.65
CA SER A 176 -1.56 -13.91 -27.55
C SER A 176 -2.60 -13.00 -28.19
N ARG A 177 -2.49 -11.67 -28.06
CA ARG A 177 -3.42 -10.73 -28.72
C ARG A 177 -3.29 -10.79 -30.24
N GLU A 178 -2.07 -10.76 -30.76
CA GLU A 178 -1.83 -10.87 -32.20
C GLU A 178 -2.36 -12.19 -32.77
N LEU A 179 -2.11 -13.29 -32.08
CA LEU A 179 -2.55 -14.61 -32.49
C LEU A 179 -4.08 -14.75 -32.42
N HIS A 180 -4.70 -14.22 -31.38
CA HIS A 180 -6.16 -14.16 -31.26
C HIS A 180 -6.78 -13.40 -32.45
N GLN A 181 -6.24 -12.23 -32.80
CA GLN A 181 -6.70 -11.46 -33.96
C GLN A 181 -6.59 -12.24 -35.28
N LYS A 182 -5.48 -12.97 -35.49
CA LYS A 182 -5.30 -13.82 -36.67
C LYS A 182 -6.31 -14.97 -36.71
N ILE A 183 -6.64 -15.55 -35.57
CA ILE A 183 -7.64 -16.63 -35.47
C ILE A 183 -9.06 -16.10 -35.70
N GLU A 184 -9.43 -14.94 -35.18
CA GLU A 184 -10.74 -14.35 -35.51
C GLU A 184 -10.85 -14.08 -37.01
N GLN A 185 -9.80 -13.55 -37.65
CA GLN A 185 -9.77 -13.38 -39.10
C GLN A 185 -9.91 -14.70 -39.86
N LEU A 186 -9.36 -15.79 -39.33
CA LEU A 186 -9.49 -17.13 -39.91
C LEU A 186 -10.92 -17.67 -39.77
N ILE A 187 -11.50 -17.53 -38.57
CA ILE A 187 -12.90 -17.89 -38.28
C ILE A 187 -13.86 -17.14 -39.22
N ASP A 188 -13.65 -15.84 -39.40
CA ASP A 188 -14.47 -15.01 -40.29
C ASP A 188 -14.39 -15.51 -41.74
N ARG A 189 -13.18 -15.87 -42.20
CA ARG A 189 -12.99 -16.42 -43.56
C ARG A 189 -13.67 -17.78 -43.74
N PHE A 190 -13.53 -18.71 -42.80
CA PHE A 190 -14.23 -20.00 -42.87
C PHE A 190 -15.74 -19.84 -42.85
N THR A 191 -16.24 -18.92 -42.03
CA THR A 191 -17.68 -18.58 -41.98
C THR A 191 -18.17 -18.04 -43.32
N GLN A 192 -17.38 -17.22 -44.02
CA GLN A 192 -17.72 -16.67 -45.34
C GLN A 192 -17.69 -17.72 -46.46
N ILE A 193 -16.73 -18.65 -46.42
CA ILE A 193 -16.62 -19.72 -47.43
C ILE A 193 -17.77 -20.73 -47.30
N GLY A 194 -18.19 -21.05 -46.07
CA GLY A 194 -19.19 -22.08 -45.80
C GLY A 194 -18.64 -23.50 -45.99
N ASN A 195 -19.40 -24.52 -45.58
CA ASN A 195 -19.06 -25.95 -45.72
C ASN A 195 -17.71 -26.41 -45.08
N LEU A 196 -17.22 -25.71 -44.06
CA LEU A 196 -15.96 -26.01 -43.34
C LEU A 196 -16.17 -26.18 -41.82
N PRO A 197 -17.00 -27.13 -41.36
CA PRO A 197 -17.33 -27.28 -39.94
C PRO A 197 -16.13 -27.72 -39.08
N ASP A 198 -15.21 -28.52 -39.63
CA ASP A 198 -14.06 -29.07 -38.92
C ASP A 198 -12.97 -28.00 -38.71
N GLU A 199 -12.73 -27.18 -39.72
CA GLU A 199 -11.78 -26.07 -39.67
C GLU A 199 -12.28 -24.95 -38.76
N LEU A 200 -13.60 -24.67 -38.75
CA LEU A 200 -14.23 -23.72 -37.84
C LEU A 200 -14.13 -24.19 -36.38
N GLY A 201 -14.38 -25.48 -36.12
CA GLY A 201 -14.20 -26.10 -34.80
C GLY A 201 -12.76 -26.00 -34.33
N THR A 202 -11.81 -26.28 -35.22
CA THR A 202 -10.37 -26.18 -34.99
C THR A 202 -9.94 -24.75 -34.62
N ALA A 203 -10.34 -23.74 -35.40
CA ALA A 203 -9.99 -22.34 -35.12
C ALA A 203 -10.60 -21.86 -33.79
N THR A 204 -11.83 -22.30 -33.48
CA THR A 204 -12.49 -22.00 -32.20
C THR A 204 -11.78 -22.66 -31.00
N ALA A 205 -11.26 -23.88 -31.18
CA ALA A 205 -10.44 -24.55 -30.18
C ALA A 205 -9.12 -23.80 -29.94
N MET A 206 -8.43 -23.35 -31.00
CA MET A 206 -7.22 -22.53 -30.90
C MET A 206 -7.46 -21.24 -30.12
N ARG A 207 -8.58 -20.54 -30.40
CA ARG A 207 -8.99 -19.34 -29.65
C ARG A 207 -9.09 -19.60 -28.15
N THR A 208 -9.76 -20.69 -27.78
CA THR A 208 -9.95 -21.08 -26.37
C THR A 208 -8.62 -21.38 -25.69
N LEU A 209 -7.71 -22.09 -26.37
CA LEU A 209 -6.38 -22.40 -25.84
C LEU A 209 -5.55 -21.13 -25.58
N ILE A 210 -5.59 -20.14 -26.47
CA ILE A 210 -4.86 -18.87 -26.28
C ILE A 210 -5.41 -18.07 -25.11
N GLN A 211 -6.74 -18.05 -24.96
CA GLN A 211 -7.39 -17.42 -23.81
C GLN A 211 -6.99 -18.13 -22.50
N ASN A 212 -6.93 -19.47 -22.51
CA ASN A 212 -6.50 -20.26 -21.36
C ASN A 212 -5.02 -20.04 -21.01
N VAL A 213 -4.12 -19.98 -22.00
CA VAL A 213 -2.69 -19.65 -21.81
C VAL A 213 -2.55 -18.27 -21.18
N THR A 214 -3.20 -17.27 -21.77
CA THR A 214 -3.18 -15.88 -21.30
C THR A 214 -3.71 -15.77 -19.87
N ARG A 215 -4.82 -16.44 -19.57
CA ARG A 215 -5.39 -16.50 -18.23
C ARG A 215 -4.43 -17.17 -17.25
N SER A 216 -3.86 -18.30 -17.60
CA SER A 216 -2.95 -19.09 -16.74
C SER A 216 -1.70 -18.29 -16.37
N VAL A 217 -1.10 -17.59 -17.34
CA VAL A 217 0.07 -16.74 -17.11
C VAL A 217 -0.24 -15.56 -16.18
N ASN A 218 -1.37 -14.87 -16.40
CA ASN A 218 -1.77 -13.72 -15.57
C ASN A 218 -2.18 -14.15 -14.14
N VAL A 219 -2.82 -15.31 -14.00
CA VAL A 219 -3.11 -15.90 -12.68
C VAL A 219 -1.80 -16.26 -11.96
N SER A 220 -0.78 -16.81 -12.65
CA SER A 220 0.51 -17.18 -12.04
C SER A 220 1.24 -16.00 -11.39
N LEU A 221 1.08 -14.78 -11.90
CA LEU A 221 1.65 -13.57 -11.30
C LEU A 221 0.87 -13.10 -10.07
N SER A 222 -0.44 -13.41 -10.01
CA SER A 222 -1.34 -12.95 -8.96
C SER A 222 -1.58 -14.01 -7.85
N SER A 223 -1.05 -15.23 -8.00
CA SER A 223 -1.76 -16.39 -7.47
C SER A 223 -1.67 -16.58 -5.96
N LYS A 224 -2.84 -16.36 -5.35
CA LYS A 224 -3.44 -17.09 -4.23
C LYS A 224 -3.75 -18.58 -4.53
N LEU A 225 -3.20 -19.15 -5.61
CA LEU A 225 -3.40 -20.54 -6.09
C LEU A 225 -2.05 -21.29 -6.13
N PRO A 226 -2.04 -22.64 -6.05
CA PRO A 226 -0.82 -23.42 -6.12
C PRO A 226 -0.15 -23.34 -7.50
N VAL A 227 1.12 -22.92 -7.55
CA VAL A 227 1.93 -22.76 -8.77
C VAL A 227 2.03 -24.06 -9.60
N SER A 228 1.86 -25.23 -8.98
CA SER A 228 1.92 -26.54 -9.65
C SER A 228 0.78 -26.78 -10.64
N GLU A 229 -0.44 -26.35 -10.32
CA GLU A 229 -1.62 -26.57 -11.16
C GLU A 229 -1.55 -25.72 -12.43
N ILE A 230 -1.12 -24.46 -12.27
CA ILE A 230 -0.94 -23.51 -13.38
C ILE A 230 0.11 -24.01 -14.38
N LYS A 231 1.24 -24.56 -13.89
CA LYS A 231 2.28 -25.13 -14.74
C LYS A 231 1.77 -26.33 -15.54
N LYS A 232 0.99 -27.21 -14.90
CA LYS A 232 0.41 -28.40 -15.55
C LYS A 232 -0.57 -28.01 -16.65
N GLN A 233 -1.46 -27.05 -16.37
CA GLN A 233 -2.42 -26.54 -17.34
C GLN A 233 -1.71 -25.89 -18.55
N LEU A 234 -0.72 -25.03 -18.30
CA LEU A 234 0.03 -24.37 -19.38
C LEU A 234 0.77 -25.37 -20.28
N ALA A 235 1.37 -26.42 -19.69
CA ALA A 235 2.03 -27.47 -20.45
C ALA A 235 1.04 -28.27 -21.32
N HIS A 236 -0.17 -28.53 -20.79
CA HIS A 236 -1.25 -29.19 -21.52
C HIS A 236 -1.75 -28.34 -22.70
N ASP A 237 -2.09 -27.07 -22.45
CA ASP A 237 -2.61 -26.16 -23.47
C ASP A 237 -1.61 -25.97 -24.62
N ARG A 238 -0.32 -25.84 -24.30
CA ARG A 238 0.77 -25.76 -25.29
C ARG A 238 0.83 -27.02 -26.17
N LYS A 239 0.71 -28.20 -25.55
CA LYS A 239 0.76 -29.47 -26.28
C LYS A 239 -0.45 -29.60 -27.21
N GLN A 240 -1.65 -29.25 -26.74
CA GLN A 240 -2.85 -29.26 -27.58
C GLN A 240 -2.76 -28.27 -28.73
N PHE A 241 -2.33 -27.03 -28.47
CA PHE A 241 -2.16 -26.03 -29.52
C PHE A 241 -1.17 -26.48 -30.60
N SER A 242 -0.02 -27.04 -30.20
CA SER A 242 0.96 -27.59 -31.13
C SER A 242 0.40 -28.76 -31.95
N ALA A 243 -0.40 -29.64 -31.35
CA ALA A 243 -1.01 -30.76 -32.04
C ALA A 243 -2.02 -30.28 -33.09
N ILE A 244 -2.84 -29.29 -32.74
CA ILE A 244 -3.81 -28.68 -33.67
C ILE A 244 -3.08 -27.98 -34.82
N LEU A 245 -2.00 -27.23 -34.56
CA LEU A 245 -1.19 -26.63 -35.63
C LEU A 245 -0.57 -27.67 -36.58
N GLN A 246 -0.12 -28.80 -36.05
CA GLN A 246 0.44 -29.89 -36.85
C GLN A 246 -0.65 -30.54 -37.72
N ALA A 247 -1.82 -30.83 -37.14
CA ALA A 247 -2.97 -31.38 -37.86
C ALA A 247 -3.40 -30.44 -38.98
N PHE A 248 -3.58 -29.14 -38.68
CA PHE A 248 -3.97 -28.14 -39.65
C PHE A 248 -2.98 -28.00 -40.83
N ASN A 249 -1.67 -27.99 -40.55
CA ASN A 249 -0.64 -27.95 -41.59
C ASN A 249 -0.57 -29.24 -42.44
N GLN A 250 -0.89 -30.40 -41.85
CA GLN A 250 -0.94 -31.67 -42.58
C GLN A 250 -2.19 -31.73 -43.46
N GLU A 251 -3.34 -31.33 -42.94
CA GLU A 251 -4.61 -31.31 -43.67
C GLU A 251 -4.58 -30.34 -44.85
N HIS A 252 -4.01 -29.14 -44.67
CA HIS A 252 -3.79 -28.21 -45.78
C HIS A 252 -2.84 -28.75 -46.84
N ASN A 253 -1.80 -29.52 -46.48
CA ASN A 253 -0.95 -30.20 -47.46
C ASN A 253 -1.71 -31.31 -48.21
N LEU A 254 -2.57 -32.06 -47.52
CA LEU A 254 -3.39 -33.10 -48.13
C LEU A 254 -4.48 -32.53 -49.05
N LEU A 255 -5.08 -31.39 -48.69
CA LEU A 255 -6.03 -30.66 -49.55
C LEU A 255 -5.33 -30.08 -50.79
N ASN A 256 -4.12 -29.52 -50.65
CA ASN A 256 -3.33 -29.04 -51.80
C ASN A 256 -2.88 -30.18 -52.73
N LEU A 257 -2.51 -31.34 -52.17
CA LEU A 257 -2.14 -32.53 -52.92
C LEU A 257 -3.35 -33.20 -53.58
N SER A 258 -4.52 -33.19 -52.93
CA SER A 258 -5.77 -33.73 -53.47
C SER A 258 -6.32 -32.86 -54.62
N TYR A 259 -6.19 -31.54 -54.54
CA TYR A 259 -6.50 -30.65 -55.67
C TYR A 259 -5.54 -30.87 -56.84
N ALA A 260 -4.24 -31.10 -56.57
CA ALA A 260 -3.26 -31.36 -57.63
C ALA A 260 -3.45 -32.74 -58.30
N SER A 261 -3.88 -33.77 -57.56
CA SER A 261 -4.15 -35.10 -58.13
C SER A 261 -5.52 -35.21 -58.81
N SER A 262 -6.46 -34.31 -58.51
CA SER A 262 -7.77 -34.24 -59.19
C SER A 262 -7.73 -33.56 -60.57
N THR A 263 -6.56 -33.07 -61.01
CA THR A 263 -6.41 -32.44 -62.34
C THR A 263 -5.69 -33.34 -63.36
N THR A 264 -5.43 -34.61 -63.02
CA THR A 264 -4.88 -35.59 -63.94
C THR A 264 -5.64 -36.91 -63.86
N VAL A 265 -6.35 -37.17 -64.97
CA VAL A 265 -7.06 -38.39 -65.40
C VAL A 265 -8.52 -38.54 -64.94
#